data_AF-A0A517W239-F1
#
_entry.id   AF-A0A517W239-F1
#
_cell.length_a   1.000
_cell.length_b   1.000
_cell.length_c   1.000
_cell.angle_alpha   90.00
_cell.angle_beta   90.00
_cell.angle_gamma   90.00
#
_symmetry.space_group_name_H-M   'P 1'
#
loop_
_entity.id
_entity.type
_entity.pdbx_description
1 polymer ?
#
loop_
_entity_poly.entity_id
_entity_poly.type
_entity_poly.pdbx_seq_one_letter_code
_entity_poly.pdbx_strand_id
1 'polypeptide(L)'
;MRIILVIMFCLSILQTSRASEKIETLIDKLVTVSEPGFGYLVYSSGTEFLPYADTGMMGAQVIGAGQPVRSEPLRKIVEQGIDAIPTLIKHIGDERKINMKPVQGFSFTGFIDLYDFNNRTRKDVPSNVNLDLFEKDENHPNKHSITVGDLCFVALGQIVNRRFAATKYVPTGILAVSSPSYSKQLREVVIKDWQDLTREQHIQQLIQDFKMPDHEGRQFGAYLRLSFYYPEFVETLVLKQLNKPVYDADKISNFVSDKLYEAGNKEQQQKLFDEFIRINGETYAGGIMESLYYDLKYLEEVGQDDLEFRSSGFKTHPRELLVQLFDQPANIKFADRPYMSSMPVSERISFIRSLRYDKSKKVGEVLQRIYLADSEEAEIAPACLLALANRGYAEFLIDQLRRIDFTNTKHNEFYWECLASISTSKDRLVQDKLLEIAEMTTNPGYFLKALDGVKKPYSQSIFKQAKHILELSSETSYYEEGILEMIGEQFPDRAKVVYQNYLATGSVDRAKTMCNVLWYGSSLSKEILGPLLDDRRNLTGFESSMRVCDRAATAISHTTDKIKFDSDWSLERKDMVIIQLKKYCVTPDQ
;
A
#
# COMPACT_ATOMS: atom_id res chain seq x y z
N MET A 1 40.76 -22.14 14.51
CA MET A 1 39.53 -22.36 15.28
C MET A 1 39.27 -21.28 16.35
N ARG A 2 40.28 -20.82 17.13
CA ARG A 2 40.07 -19.76 18.15
C ARG A 2 39.75 -18.35 17.61
N ILE A 3 40.14 -18.01 16.37
CA ILE A 3 39.87 -16.69 15.78
C ILE A 3 38.43 -16.56 15.25
N ILE A 4 37.80 -17.67 14.83
CA ILE A 4 36.40 -17.68 14.34
C ILE A 4 35.41 -17.49 15.51
N LEU A 5 35.74 -17.97 16.71
CA LEU A 5 34.89 -17.80 17.90
C LEU A 5 34.86 -16.34 18.41
N VAL A 6 35.95 -15.59 18.24
CA VAL A 6 36.05 -14.19 18.70
C VAL A 6 35.27 -13.24 17.77
N ILE A 7 35.16 -13.54 16.47
CA ILE A 7 34.39 -12.73 15.53
C ILE A 7 32.88 -12.89 15.76
N MET A 8 32.39 -14.08 16.12
CA MET A 8 30.98 -14.27 16.53
C MET A 8 30.63 -13.56 17.84
N PHE A 9 31.58 -13.46 18.78
CA PHE A 9 31.35 -12.82 20.08
C PHE A 9 31.41 -11.28 20.00
N CYS A 10 32.18 -10.70 19.06
CA CYS A 10 32.22 -9.25 18.88
C CYS A 10 31.03 -8.70 18.07
N LEU A 11 30.39 -9.50 17.21
CA LEU A 11 29.18 -9.11 16.48
C LEU A 11 27.93 -9.01 17.38
N SER A 12 27.98 -9.53 18.60
CA SER A 12 26.90 -9.42 19.59
C SER A 12 26.95 -8.12 20.43
N ILE A 13 28.08 -7.38 20.41
CA ILE A 13 28.32 -6.24 21.32
C ILE A 13 27.95 -4.87 20.70
N LEU A 14 27.60 -4.83 19.41
CA LEU A 14 27.13 -3.63 18.71
C LEU A 14 25.59 -3.56 18.58
N GLN A 15 24.86 -4.28 19.43
CA GLN A 15 23.49 -3.88 19.76
C GLN A 15 23.59 -2.64 20.65
N THR A 16 23.46 -1.47 20.03
CA THR A 16 23.20 -0.20 20.72
C THR A 16 22.09 -0.46 21.74
N SER A 17 22.44 -0.52 23.03
CA SER A 17 21.49 -0.68 24.11
C SER A 17 20.67 0.61 24.21
N ARG A 18 19.74 0.83 23.27
CA ARG A 18 18.55 1.59 23.60
C ARG A 18 17.97 0.87 24.80
N ALA A 19 17.87 1.57 25.93
CA ALA A 19 17.15 1.06 27.08
C ALA A 19 15.74 0.71 26.58
N SER A 20 15.52 -0.57 26.27
CA SER A 20 14.26 -1.01 25.71
C SER A 20 13.24 -0.85 26.82
N GLU A 21 12.21 -0.05 26.54
CA GLU A 21 11.08 0.06 27.44
C GLU A 21 10.52 -1.34 27.67
N LYS A 22 10.25 -1.73 28.93
CA LYS A 22 9.74 -3.06 29.22
C LYS A 22 8.44 -3.28 28.46
N ILE A 23 8.30 -4.43 27.80
CA ILE A 23 7.12 -4.77 26.96
C ILE A 23 5.82 -4.60 27.74
N GLU A 24 5.79 -4.98 29.02
CA GLU A 24 4.65 -4.76 29.93
C GLU A 24 4.22 -3.28 29.99
N THR A 25 5.17 -2.35 30.11
CA THR A 25 4.89 -0.92 30.14
C THR A 25 4.37 -0.40 28.79
N LEU A 26 4.85 -0.98 27.68
CA LEU A 26 4.32 -0.66 26.35
C LEU A 26 2.88 -1.17 26.18
N ILE A 27 2.57 -2.37 26.69
CA ILE A 27 1.21 -2.92 26.69
C ILE A 27 0.27 -2.06 27.54
N ASP A 28 0.71 -1.61 28.72
CA ASP A 28 -0.08 -0.70 29.55
C ASP A 28 -0.41 0.62 28.83
N LYS A 29 0.46 1.10 27.94
CA LYS A 29 0.22 2.28 27.11
C LYS A 29 -0.78 2.06 25.98
N LEU A 30 -1.14 0.81 25.64
CA LEU A 30 -2.11 0.55 24.58
C LEU A 30 -3.50 1.12 24.90
N VAL A 31 -3.85 1.29 26.18
CA VAL A 31 -5.11 1.94 26.59
C VAL A 31 -5.22 3.39 26.11
N THR A 32 -4.10 4.05 25.81
CA THR A 32 -4.08 5.45 25.35
C THR A 32 -4.24 5.60 23.84
N VAL A 33 -4.30 4.49 23.09
CA VAL A 33 -4.52 4.52 21.64
C VAL A 33 -5.93 5.03 21.36
N SER A 34 -6.03 6.12 20.60
CA SER A 34 -7.30 6.80 20.32
C SER A 34 -7.66 6.93 18.84
N GLU A 35 -6.73 6.58 17.96
CA GLU A 35 -6.90 6.69 16.51
C GLU A 35 -6.88 5.29 15.89
N PRO A 36 -7.68 5.06 14.83
CA PRO A 36 -7.72 3.75 14.17
C PRO A 36 -6.45 3.50 13.36
N GLY A 37 -5.95 2.27 13.40
CA GLY A 37 -4.79 1.81 12.62
C GLY A 37 -5.07 0.51 11.87
N PHE A 38 -4.10 0.07 11.06
CA PHE A 38 -4.22 -1.21 10.34
C PHE A 38 -4.43 -2.38 11.32
N GLY A 39 -5.43 -3.22 11.03
CA GLY A 39 -5.84 -4.35 11.86
C GLY A 39 -6.91 -4.03 12.92
N TYR A 40 -7.28 -2.76 13.12
CA TYR A 40 -8.36 -2.36 14.05
C TYR A 40 -9.11 -1.11 13.53
N LEU A 41 -9.18 -0.97 12.20
CA LEU A 41 -9.90 0.08 11.50
C LEU A 41 -11.23 -0.49 10.96
N VAL A 42 -12.26 0.37 10.94
CA VAL A 42 -13.65 0.01 10.62
C VAL A 42 -13.97 0.20 9.14
N TYR A 43 -13.29 1.16 8.52
CA TYR A 43 -13.65 1.68 7.20
C TYR A 43 -12.66 1.29 6.11
N SER A 44 -11.59 0.58 6.44
CA SER A 44 -10.76 -0.05 5.44
C SER A 44 -10.16 -1.36 5.94
N SER A 45 -9.79 -2.19 4.98
CA SER A 45 -8.92 -3.34 5.17
C SER A 45 -7.51 -2.95 4.74
N GLY A 46 -6.52 -3.71 5.19
CA GLY A 46 -5.14 -3.47 4.82
C GLY A 46 -4.18 -4.16 5.76
N THR A 47 -2.89 -3.99 5.49
CA THR A 47 -1.81 -4.56 6.28
C THR A 47 -0.67 -3.57 6.38
N GLU A 48 0.09 -3.66 7.46
CA GLU A 48 1.30 -2.87 7.65
C GLU A 48 2.30 -3.69 8.48
N PHE A 49 3.59 -3.39 8.31
CA PHE A 49 4.63 -3.80 9.24
C PHE A 49 5.18 -2.55 9.95
N LEU A 50 4.68 -2.29 11.16
CA LEU A 50 4.90 -1.05 11.89
C LEU A 50 6.38 -0.60 12.07
N PRO A 51 7.38 -1.48 12.07
CA PRO A 51 8.77 -1.02 12.09
C PRO A 51 9.21 -0.22 10.84
N TYR A 52 8.54 -0.40 9.69
CA TYR A 52 8.82 0.34 8.46
C TYR A 52 7.68 1.30 8.11
N ALA A 53 8.04 2.58 7.96
CA ALA A 53 7.11 3.72 7.87
C ALA A 53 6.18 3.71 6.63
N ASP A 54 6.56 2.95 5.62
CA ASP A 54 6.02 3.00 4.26
C ASP A 54 5.55 1.63 3.77
N THR A 55 5.23 0.72 4.70
CA THR A 55 4.73 -0.64 4.39
C THR A 55 3.22 -0.77 4.50
N GLY A 56 2.51 0.32 4.83
CA GLY A 56 1.05 0.35 4.87
C GLY A 56 0.47 0.13 3.47
N MET A 57 -0.26 -0.97 3.31
CA MET A 57 -1.00 -1.29 2.09
C MET A 57 -2.49 -1.27 2.41
N MET A 58 -3.20 -0.32 1.80
CA MET A 58 -4.65 -0.23 1.90
C MET A 58 -5.31 -1.21 0.94
N GLY A 59 -6.30 -1.95 1.43
CA GLY A 59 -7.17 -2.81 0.63
C GLY A 59 -8.50 -2.11 0.33
N ALA A 60 -9.61 -2.85 0.42
CA ALA A 60 -10.94 -2.26 0.31
C ALA A 60 -11.15 -1.15 1.35
N GLN A 61 -11.69 -0.01 0.93
CA GLN A 61 -11.96 1.16 1.77
C GLN A 61 -13.34 1.77 1.48
N VAL A 62 -13.92 2.40 2.49
CA VAL A 62 -15.08 3.30 2.33
C VAL A 62 -14.57 4.64 1.81
N ILE A 63 -15.20 5.17 0.75
CA ILE A 63 -14.84 6.47 0.19
C ILE A 63 -14.96 7.55 1.27
N GLY A 64 -13.91 8.37 1.41
CA GLY A 64 -13.85 9.44 2.40
C GLY A 64 -13.45 9.01 3.82
N ALA A 65 -13.11 7.73 4.03
CA ALA A 65 -12.56 7.29 5.30
C ALA A 65 -11.20 7.95 5.60
N GLY A 66 -10.96 8.28 6.87
CA GLY A 66 -9.66 8.77 7.33
C GLY A 66 -8.56 7.74 7.11
N GLN A 67 -7.33 8.22 6.88
CA GLN A 67 -6.16 7.36 6.79
C GLN A 67 -5.87 6.71 8.15
N PRO A 68 -5.41 5.44 8.17
CA PRO A 68 -4.99 4.80 9.40
C PRO A 68 -3.82 5.55 10.03
N VAL A 69 -3.87 5.72 11.36
CA VAL A 69 -2.82 6.36 12.15
C VAL A 69 -1.97 5.29 12.82
N ARG A 70 -0.65 5.45 12.74
CA ARG A 70 0.30 4.51 13.35
C ARG A 70 0.30 4.70 14.87
N SER A 71 0.11 3.59 15.59
CA SER A 71 0.23 3.58 17.05
C SER A 71 1.69 3.40 17.48
N GLU A 72 2.27 4.42 18.13
CA GLU A 72 3.64 4.39 18.63
C GLU A 72 3.91 3.30 19.69
N PRO A 73 3.05 3.07 20.69
CA PRO A 73 3.21 1.94 21.61
C PRO A 73 3.19 0.60 20.87
N LEU A 74 2.24 0.42 19.94
CA LEU A 74 2.11 -0.82 19.16
C LEU A 74 3.35 -1.06 18.29
N ARG A 75 3.87 -0.01 17.62
CA ARG A 75 5.11 -0.07 16.84
C ARG A 75 6.27 -0.56 17.69
N LYS A 76 6.48 0.05 18.87
CA LYS A 76 7.59 -0.31 19.77
C LYS A 76 7.50 -1.76 20.27
N ILE A 77 6.28 -2.29 20.46
CA ILE A 77 6.06 -3.70 20.81
C ILE A 77 6.47 -4.60 19.63
N VAL A 78 5.99 -4.30 18.43
CA VAL A 78 6.34 -5.07 17.22
C VAL A 78 7.85 -5.06 17.00
N GLU A 79 8.52 -3.92 17.18
CA GLU A 79 10.00 -3.82 17.07
C GLU A 79 10.78 -4.79 17.96
N GLN A 80 10.21 -5.26 19.08
CA GLN A 80 10.87 -6.26 19.93
C GLN A 80 10.86 -7.68 19.33
N GLY A 81 10.03 -7.93 18.31
CA GLY A 81 9.96 -9.20 17.61
C GLY A 81 9.58 -10.36 18.53
N ILE A 82 10.32 -11.47 18.42
CA ILE A 82 10.07 -12.71 19.18
C ILE A 82 10.06 -12.50 20.69
N ASP A 83 10.84 -11.54 21.21
CA ASP A 83 10.96 -11.30 22.65
C ASP A 83 9.67 -10.68 23.23
N ALA A 84 8.78 -10.11 22.39
CA ALA A 84 7.46 -9.62 22.81
C ALA A 84 6.43 -10.73 23.05
N ILE A 85 6.55 -11.87 22.34
CA ILE A 85 5.47 -12.85 22.22
C ILE A 85 5.00 -13.39 23.58
N PRO A 86 5.87 -13.79 24.53
CA PRO A 86 5.40 -14.30 25.81
C PRO A 86 4.51 -13.30 26.57
N THR A 87 4.85 -12.01 26.50
CA THR A 87 4.08 -10.95 27.15
C THR A 87 2.79 -10.65 26.39
N LEU A 88 2.81 -10.66 25.06
CA LEU A 88 1.61 -10.54 24.22
C LEU A 88 0.60 -11.66 24.48
N ILE A 89 1.07 -12.91 24.57
CA ILE A 89 0.23 -14.09 24.86
C ILE A 89 -0.38 -14.01 26.25
N LYS A 90 0.37 -13.51 27.24
CA LYS A 90 -0.18 -13.26 28.59
C LYS A 90 -1.34 -12.26 28.59
N HIS A 91 -1.31 -11.25 27.70
CA HIS A 91 -2.31 -10.18 27.63
C HIS A 91 -3.30 -10.32 26.46
N ILE A 92 -3.29 -11.44 25.74
CA ILE A 92 -4.13 -11.63 24.54
C ILE A 92 -5.64 -11.58 24.85
N GLY A 93 -6.03 -11.87 26.10
CA GLY A 93 -7.40 -11.78 26.59
C GLY A 93 -7.70 -10.53 27.42
N ASP A 94 -6.82 -9.51 27.42
CA ASP A 94 -6.99 -8.30 28.23
C ASP A 94 -8.19 -7.46 27.75
N GLU A 95 -9.20 -7.34 28.62
CA GLU A 95 -10.48 -6.66 28.33
C GLU A 95 -10.42 -5.13 28.54
N ARG A 96 -9.29 -4.56 28.98
CA ARG A 96 -9.13 -3.11 29.11
C ARG A 96 -9.41 -2.45 27.76
N LYS A 97 -10.34 -1.49 27.74
CA LYS A 97 -10.71 -0.75 26.52
C LYS A 97 -9.64 0.28 26.19
N ILE A 98 -9.36 0.46 24.90
CA ILE A 98 -8.54 1.58 24.43
C ILE A 98 -9.38 2.86 24.35
N ASN A 99 -8.73 4.01 24.19
CA ASN A 99 -9.37 5.32 24.12
C ASN A 99 -10.05 5.60 22.76
N MET A 100 -10.78 4.62 22.22
CA MET A 100 -11.56 4.74 21.00
C MET A 100 -13.05 4.55 21.29
N LYS A 101 -13.89 5.23 20.51
CA LYS A 101 -15.34 4.98 20.55
C LYS A 101 -15.62 3.55 20.07
N PRO A 102 -16.66 2.88 20.61
CA PRO A 102 -17.08 1.59 20.09
C PRO A 102 -17.38 1.66 18.58
N VAL A 103 -16.97 0.63 17.87
CA VAL A 103 -17.05 0.52 16.42
C VAL A 103 -18.21 -0.37 15.99
N GLN A 104 -18.75 -0.12 14.79
CA GLN A 104 -19.80 -0.96 14.18
C GLN A 104 -19.71 -0.89 12.66
N GLY A 105 -20.16 -1.95 11.99
CA GLY A 105 -20.39 -1.91 10.55
C GLY A 105 -21.51 -0.94 10.16
N PHE A 106 -21.49 -0.49 8.92
CA PHE A 106 -22.57 0.31 8.35
C PHE A 106 -23.83 -0.54 8.14
N SER A 107 -23.64 -1.77 7.65
CA SER A 107 -24.71 -2.73 7.37
C SER A 107 -24.87 -3.73 8.52
N PHE A 108 -23.76 -4.32 8.96
CA PHE A 108 -23.75 -5.39 9.97
C PHE A 108 -22.39 -5.50 10.65
N THR A 109 -22.37 -5.93 11.91
CA THR A 109 -21.16 -6.28 12.67
C THR A 109 -21.17 -7.77 12.96
N GLY A 110 -20.24 -8.54 12.39
CA GLY A 110 -20.14 -10.00 12.57
C GLY A 110 -18.93 -10.39 13.40
N PHE A 111 -19.12 -11.26 14.39
CA PHE A 111 -18.04 -11.86 15.19
C PHE A 111 -17.71 -13.25 14.62
N ILE A 112 -16.62 -13.34 13.88
CA ILE A 112 -16.38 -14.46 12.95
C ILE A 112 -15.06 -15.20 13.22
N ASP A 113 -14.30 -14.73 14.21
CA ASP A 113 -13.05 -15.35 14.66
C ASP A 113 -12.07 -15.67 13.52
N LEU A 114 -11.86 -14.70 12.61
CA LEU A 114 -10.86 -14.87 11.54
C LEU A 114 -9.48 -15.11 12.16
N TYR A 115 -8.87 -16.19 11.71
CA TYR A 115 -7.54 -16.64 12.10
C TYR A 115 -6.74 -16.98 10.83
N ASP A 116 -5.77 -16.12 10.50
CA ASP A 116 -4.89 -16.32 9.35
C ASP A 116 -3.81 -17.38 9.65
N PHE A 117 -3.57 -18.29 8.70
CA PHE A 117 -2.49 -19.27 8.73
C PHE A 117 -2.06 -19.62 7.30
N ASN A 118 -0.84 -20.15 7.15
CA ASN A 118 -0.32 -20.50 5.82
C ASN A 118 -0.86 -21.87 5.38
N ASN A 119 -1.85 -21.86 4.48
CA ASN A 119 -2.52 -23.06 3.95
C ASN A 119 -1.59 -23.99 3.15
N ARG A 120 -0.44 -23.47 2.70
CA ARG A 120 0.54 -24.26 1.95
C ARG A 120 1.41 -25.11 2.87
N THR A 121 1.66 -24.64 4.09
CA THR A 121 2.56 -25.29 5.06
C THR A 121 1.82 -26.00 6.18
N ARG A 122 0.56 -25.64 6.42
CA ARG A 122 -0.34 -26.27 7.38
C ARG A 122 -1.63 -26.65 6.68
N LYS A 123 -1.94 -27.95 6.64
CA LYS A 123 -3.17 -28.48 6.03
C LYS A 123 -4.35 -28.54 7.01
N ASP A 124 -4.07 -28.71 8.30
CA ASP A 124 -5.10 -28.75 9.33
C ASP A 124 -5.54 -27.33 9.68
N VAL A 125 -6.73 -26.95 9.20
CA VAL A 125 -7.42 -25.72 9.60
C VAL A 125 -7.64 -25.78 11.12
N PRO A 126 -7.29 -24.72 11.89
CA PRO A 126 -7.61 -24.73 13.31
C PRO A 126 -9.13 -24.85 13.51
N SER A 127 -9.54 -25.82 14.32
CA SER A 127 -10.95 -26.08 14.63
C SER A 127 -11.58 -24.91 15.39
N ASN A 128 -12.85 -24.61 15.12
CA ASN A 128 -13.68 -23.64 15.85
C ASN A 128 -13.27 -22.16 15.68
N VAL A 129 -12.49 -21.84 14.65
CA VAL A 129 -12.20 -20.47 14.19
C VAL A 129 -12.41 -20.42 12.67
N ASN A 130 -12.44 -19.22 12.08
CA ASN A 130 -12.82 -19.03 10.68
C ASN A 130 -14.21 -19.61 10.36
N LEU A 131 -15.19 -19.33 11.22
CA LEU A 131 -16.58 -19.76 11.01
C LEU A 131 -17.21 -18.96 9.87
N ASP A 132 -18.25 -19.53 9.24
CA ASP A 132 -18.93 -18.89 8.13
C ASP A 132 -19.50 -17.52 8.52
N LEU A 133 -19.31 -16.55 7.63
CA LEU A 133 -19.48 -15.10 7.83
C LEU A 133 -20.89 -14.65 8.25
N PHE A 134 -21.89 -15.54 8.31
CA PHE A 134 -23.31 -15.16 8.25
C PHE A 134 -24.25 -15.98 9.13
N GLU A 135 -23.76 -16.82 10.04
CA GLU A 135 -24.67 -17.35 11.07
C GLU A 135 -25.11 -16.17 11.96
N LYS A 136 -26.37 -15.75 11.80
CA LYS A 136 -26.99 -14.74 12.65
C LYS A 136 -27.16 -15.32 14.05
N ASP A 137 -26.14 -15.19 14.88
CA ASP A 137 -26.34 -15.30 16.32
C ASP A 137 -27.01 -14.00 16.80
N GLU A 138 -28.29 -14.11 17.15
CA GLU A 138 -29.09 -13.00 17.70
C GLU A 138 -28.48 -12.41 19.00
N ASN A 139 -27.51 -13.10 19.61
CA ASN A 139 -26.88 -12.68 20.86
C ASN A 139 -25.61 -11.81 20.68
N HIS A 140 -25.13 -11.58 19.46
CA HIS A 140 -23.95 -10.73 19.26
C HIS A 140 -24.25 -9.23 19.43
N PRO A 141 -23.34 -8.45 20.05
CA PRO A 141 -23.54 -7.01 20.18
C PRO A 141 -23.39 -6.32 18.83
N ASN A 142 -24.22 -5.29 18.56
CA ASN A 142 -24.11 -4.51 17.32
C ASN A 142 -22.84 -3.63 17.25
N LYS A 143 -22.17 -3.42 18.39
CA LYS A 143 -20.97 -2.57 18.54
C LYS A 143 -19.88 -3.34 19.27
N HIS A 144 -18.63 -3.13 18.88
CA HIS A 144 -17.46 -3.67 19.55
C HIS A 144 -16.60 -2.55 20.15
N SER A 145 -16.12 -2.72 21.39
CA SER A 145 -15.13 -1.80 21.98
C SER A 145 -13.75 -2.46 21.85
N ILE A 146 -12.85 -1.86 21.08
CA ILE A 146 -11.50 -2.40 20.91
C ILE A 146 -10.78 -2.46 22.26
N THR A 147 -10.11 -3.58 22.52
CA THR A 147 -9.42 -3.85 23.80
C THR A 147 -7.89 -3.86 23.65
N VAL A 148 -7.19 -3.91 24.78
CA VAL A 148 -5.74 -4.16 24.81
C VAL A 148 -5.42 -5.54 24.23
N GLY A 149 -6.25 -6.56 24.51
CA GLY A 149 -6.10 -7.90 23.94
C GLY A 149 -6.21 -7.91 22.40
N ASP A 150 -7.12 -7.12 21.85
CA ASP A 150 -7.26 -6.92 20.40
C ASP A 150 -5.98 -6.34 19.78
N LEU A 151 -5.37 -5.33 20.42
CA LEU A 151 -4.12 -4.75 19.94
C LEU A 151 -2.92 -5.72 20.14
N CYS A 152 -2.93 -6.55 21.18
CA CYS A 152 -1.94 -7.61 21.34
C CYS A 152 -2.02 -8.66 20.23
N PHE A 153 -3.23 -8.99 19.78
CA PHE A 153 -3.48 -9.88 18.65
C PHE A 153 -2.94 -9.32 17.33
N VAL A 154 -3.19 -8.03 17.07
CA VAL A 154 -2.66 -7.33 15.90
C VAL A 154 -1.12 -7.29 15.94
N ALA A 155 -0.53 -6.96 17.09
CA ALA A 155 0.93 -6.95 17.26
C ALA A 155 1.55 -8.33 17.00
N LEU A 156 0.93 -9.38 17.55
CA LEU A 156 1.38 -10.76 17.35
C LEU A 156 1.41 -11.12 15.87
N GLY A 157 0.33 -10.84 15.11
CA GLY A 157 0.30 -11.11 13.68
C GLY A 157 1.36 -10.34 12.89
N GLN A 158 1.65 -9.10 13.29
CA GLN A 158 2.76 -8.35 12.72
C GLN A 158 4.14 -8.96 13.00
N ILE A 159 4.33 -9.65 14.13
CA ILE A 159 5.59 -10.35 14.41
C ILE A 159 5.66 -11.65 13.60
N VAL A 160 4.64 -12.51 13.68
CA VAL A 160 4.64 -13.88 13.14
C VAL A 160 4.16 -14.00 11.68
N ASN A 161 4.11 -12.89 10.95
CA ASN A 161 3.65 -12.83 9.56
C ASN A 161 2.25 -13.40 9.33
N ARG A 162 1.30 -13.02 10.19
CA ARG A 162 -0.11 -13.36 10.06
C ARG A 162 -0.95 -12.09 9.95
N ARG A 163 -2.00 -12.14 9.14
CA ARG A 163 -2.98 -11.06 8.97
C ARG A 163 -4.00 -11.02 10.12
N PHE A 164 -3.52 -11.02 11.36
CA PHE A 164 -4.36 -10.87 12.54
C PHE A 164 -4.88 -9.44 12.62
N ALA A 165 -6.20 -9.30 12.52
CA ALA A 165 -6.92 -8.05 12.58
C ALA A 165 -8.07 -8.22 13.59
N ALA A 166 -8.10 -7.38 14.61
CA ALA A 166 -9.21 -7.32 15.56
C ALA A 166 -10.51 -6.87 14.88
N THR A 167 -10.40 -5.93 13.94
CA THR A 167 -11.51 -5.57 13.05
C THR A 167 -11.04 -5.42 11.61
N LYS A 168 -11.94 -5.74 10.67
CA LYS A 168 -11.69 -5.62 9.24
C LYS A 168 -12.95 -5.17 8.51
N TYR A 169 -12.82 -4.14 7.70
CA TYR A 169 -13.85 -3.79 6.73
C TYR A 169 -13.98 -4.89 5.66
N VAL A 170 -15.21 -5.34 5.43
CA VAL A 170 -15.58 -6.22 4.32
C VAL A 170 -16.48 -5.40 3.38
N PRO A 171 -16.24 -5.43 2.05
CA PRO A 171 -17.12 -4.76 1.08
C PRO A 171 -18.59 -5.07 1.36
N THR A 172 -19.48 -4.10 1.08
CA THR A 172 -20.92 -4.06 1.48
C THR A 172 -21.22 -3.49 2.86
N GLY A 173 -20.27 -2.82 3.50
CA GLY A 173 -20.52 -2.13 4.78
C GLY A 173 -20.45 -3.02 6.00
N ILE A 174 -19.90 -4.24 5.87
CA ILE A 174 -19.80 -5.20 6.97
C ILE A 174 -18.52 -4.97 7.76
N LEU A 175 -18.63 -5.01 9.09
CA LEU A 175 -17.48 -5.06 10.00
C LEU A 175 -17.29 -6.50 10.50
N ALA A 176 -16.21 -7.13 10.09
CA ALA A 176 -15.75 -8.38 10.69
C ALA A 176 -14.97 -8.09 11.98
N VAL A 177 -15.31 -8.77 13.06
CA VAL A 177 -14.64 -8.70 14.37
C VAL A 177 -14.01 -10.05 14.71
N SER A 178 -12.72 -10.03 15.05
CA SER A 178 -11.95 -11.17 15.54
C SER A 178 -11.25 -10.78 16.83
N SER A 179 -12.01 -10.74 17.93
CA SER A 179 -11.52 -10.24 19.21
C SER A 179 -11.22 -11.40 20.16
N PRO A 180 -9.96 -11.67 20.53
CA PRO A 180 -9.64 -12.69 21.54
C PRO A 180 -10.04 -12.30 22.97
N SER A 181 -10.37 -11.02 23.21
CA SER A 181 -11.02 -10.61 24.46
C SER A 181 -12.48 -11.05 24.52
N TYR A 182 -13.13 -11.20 23.37
CA TYR A 182 -14.52 -11.65 23.25
C TYR A 182 -14.62 -13.17 23.03
N SER A 183 -13.91 -13.70 22.03
CA SER A 183 -13.94 -15.11 21.66
C SER A 183 -12.90 -15.92 22.43
N LYS A 184 -13.41 -16.80 23.29
CA LYS A 184 -12.58 -17.76 24.01
C LYS A 184 -11.90 -18.74 23.05
N GLN A 185 -12.60 -19.16 21.99
CA GLN A 185 -12.10 -20.10 21.00
C GLN A 185 -10.90 -19.53 20.24
N LEU A 186 -11.03 -18.30 19.72
CA LEU A 186 -9.94 -17.59 19.06
C LEU A 186 -8.74 -17.44 19.99
N ARG A 187 -8.99 -17.03 21.23
CA ARG A 187 -7.95 -16.87 22.26
C ARG A 187 -7.18 -18.18 22.50
N GLU A 188 -7.90 -19.29 22.67
CA GLU A 188 -7.29 -20.61 22.92
C GLU A 188 -6.45 -21.09 21.73
N VAL A 189 -6.93 -20.90 20.50
CA VAL A 189 -6.17 -21.23 19.28
C VAL A 189 -4.88 -20.40 19.19
N VAL A 190 -4.97 -19.09 19.45
CA VAL A 190 -3.80 -18.20 19.44
C VAL A 190 -2.78 -18.60 20.51
N ILE A 191 -3.23 -18.84 21.75
CA ILE A 191 -2.33 -19.26 22.83
C ILE A 191 -1.63 -20.57 22.45
N LYS A 192 -2.39 -21.57 21.99
CA LYS A 192 -1.87 -22.89 21.61
C LYS A 192 -0.80 -22.82 20.52
N ASP A 193 -1.02 -22.00 19.49
CA ASP A 193 -0.10 -21.93 18.35
C ASP A 193 1.20 -21.17 18.66
N TRP A 194 1.19 -20.24 19.63
CA TRP A 194 2.25 -19.24 19.76
C TRP A 194 2.92 -19.14 21.14
N GLN A 195 2.36 -19.72 22.21
CA GLN A 195 2.91 -19.57 23.58
C GLN A 195 4.35 -20.11 23.73
N ASP A 196 4.69 -21.16 22.98
CA ASP A 196 5.97 -21.87 23.07
C ASP A 196 6.89 -21.56 21.88
N LEU A 197 6.59 -20.50 21.11
CA LEU A 197 7.36 -20.15 19.91
C LEU A 197 8.78 -19.71 20.31
N THR A 198 9.77 -20.48 19.88
CA THR A 198 11.19 -20.14 20.03
C THR A 198 11.67 -19.23 18.89
N ARG A 199 12.83 -18.59 19.09
CA ARG A 199 13.48 -17.78 18.04
C ARG A 199 13.80 -18.59 16.80
N GLU A 200 14.33 -19.79 16.97
CA GLU A 200 14.68 -20.70 15.86
C GLU A 200 13.43 -21.10 15.08
N GLN A 201 12.34 -21.45 15.76
CA GLN A 201 11.06 -21.75 15.11
C GLN A 201 10.49 -20.53 14.37
N HIS A 202 10.58 -19.34 14.96
CA HIS A 202 10.16 -18.10 14.32
C HIS A 202 10.94 -17.84 13.03
N ILE A 203 12.27 -17.99 13.04
CA ILE A 203 13.11 -17.90 11.85
C ILE A 203 12.67 -18.91 10.79
N GLN A 204 12.53 -20.19 11.16
CA GLN A 204 12.14 -21.23 10.20
C GLN A 204 10.76 -20.98 9.60
N GLN A 205 9.80 -20.51 10.39
CA GLN A 205 8.46 -20.18 9.91
C GLN A 205 8.50 -19.02 8.91
N LEU A 206 9.24 -17.93 9.19
CA LEU A 206 9.40 -16.83 8.24
C LEU A 206 10.10 -17.27 6.94
N ILE A 207 11.12 -18.12 7.05
CA ILE A 207 11.78 -18.72 5.87
C ILE A 207 10.79 -19.56 5.07
N GLN A 208 9.92 -20.32 5.75
CA GLN A 208 8.92 -21.15 5.09
C GLN A 208 7.85 -20.31 4.42
N ASP A 209 7.38 -19.23 5.06
CA ASP A 209 6.44 -18.27 4.47
C ASP A 209 7.04 -17.56 3.25
N PHE A 210 8.34 -17.27 3.27
CA PHE A 210 9.04 -16.70 2.12
C PHE A 210 9.15 -17.71 0.96
N LYS A 211 9.49 -18.96 1.29
CA LYS A 211 9.72 -20.02 0.29
C LYS A 211 8.44 -20.64 -0.24
N MET A 212 7.40 -20.76 0.58
CA MET A 212 6.14 -21.44 0.28
C MET A 212 4.96 -20.57 0.71
N PRO A 213 4.84 -19.33 0.18
CA PRO A 213 3.69 -18.49 0.45
C PRO A 213 2.43 -19.12 -0.15
N ASP A 214 1.31 -19.02 0.53
CA ASP A 214 -0.02 -19.30 -0.05
C ASP A 214 -0.54 -18.14 -0.91
N HIS A 215 -0.04 -16.92 -0.68
CA HIS A 215 -0.24 -15.73 -1.51
C HIS A 215 0.98 -14.79 -1.46
N GLU A 216 1.15 -13.98 -2.50
CA GLU A 216 2.28 -13.04 -2.68
C GLU A 216 2.55 -12.16 -1.44
N GLY A 217 1.50 -11.54 -0.88
CA GLY A 217 1.64 -10.70 0.32
C GLY A 217 2.27 -11.41 1.54
N ARG A 218 2.19 -12.75 1.65
CA ARG A 218 2.84 -13.50 2.74
C ARG A 218 4.34 -13.58 2.52
N GLN A 219 4.80 -13.74 1.28
CA GLN A 219 6.23 -13.69 0.94
C GLN A 219 6.81 -12.32 1.25
N PHE A 220 6.12 -11.24 0.86
CA PHE A 220 6.57 -9.88 1.12
C PHE A 220 6.59 -9.60 2.62
N GLY A 221 5.54 -9.97 3.34
CA GLY A 221 5.50 -9.86 4.79
C GLY A 221 6.64 -10.63 5.47
N ALA A 222 6.98 -11.83 4.99
CA ALA A 222 8.11 -12.60 5.49
C ALA A 222 9.45 -11.89 5.23
N TYR A 223 9.64 -11.35 4.02
CA TYR A 223 10.83 -10.55 3.69
C TYR A 223 11.01 -9.33 4.62
N LEU A 224 9.94 -8.58 4.89
CA LEU A 224 10.02 -7.41 5.79
C LEU A 224 10.47 -7.80 7.19
N ARG A 225 9.96 -8.93 7.71
CA ARG A 225 10.32 -9.42 9.05
C ARG A 225 11.71 -10.03 9.10
N LEU A 226 12.10 -10.78 8.06
CA LEU A 226 13.47 -11.30 7.94
C LEU A 226 14.49 -10.17 7.81
N SER A 227 14.22 -9.14 6.99
CA SER A 227 15.13 -7.99 6.85
C SER A 227 15.25 -7.14 8.11
N PHE A 228 14.21 -7.12 8.94
CA PHE A 228 14.23 -6.39 10.21
C PHE A 228 14.84 -7.20 11.38
N TYR A 229 14.36 -8.43 11.63
CA TYR A 229 14.77 -9.23 12.81
C TYR A 229 15.99 -10.12 12.55
N TYR A 230 16.14 -10.65 11.34
CA TYR A 230 17.11 -11.70 11.00
C TYR A 230 17.80 -11.45 9.64
N PRO A 231 18.43 -10.28 9.45
CA PRO A 231 18.93 -9.83 8.15
C PRO A 231 19.96 -10.79 7.53
N GLU A 232 20.64 -11.62 8.32
CA GLU A 232 21.61 -12.61 7.87
C GLU A 232 21.03 -13.69 6.94
N PHE A 233 19.72 -13.95 6.98
CA PHE A 233 19.08 -14.93 6.10
C PHE A 233 18.60 -14.35 4.77
N VAL A 234 18.51 -13.03 4.66
CA VAL A 234 17.83 -12.36 3.53
C VAL A 234 18.59 -12.56 2.23
N GLU A 235 19.92 -12.34 2.21
CA GLU A 235 20.71 -12.38 0.98
C GLU A 235 20.52 -13.70 0.22
N THR A 236 20.68 -14.84 0.89
CA THR A 236 20.55 -16.15 0.24
C THR A 236 19.14 -16.41 -0.29
N LEU A 237 18.10 -16.02 0.46
CA LEU A 237 16.71 -16.24 0.08
C LEU A 237 16.31 -15.37 -1.11
N VAL A 238 16.64 -14.08 -1.06
CA VAL A 238 16.33 -13.13 -2.12
C VAL A 238 17.07 -13.48 -3.40
N LEU A 239 18.37 -13.81 -3.34
CA LEU A 239 19.13 -14.22 -4.52
C LEU A 239 18.53 -15.47 -5.17
N LYS A 240 18.09 -16.45 -4.38
CA LYS A 240 17.40 -17.62 -4.91
C LYS A 240 16.09 -17.26 -5.60
N GLN A 241 15.31 -16.36 -5.02
CA GLN A 241 14.03 -15.92 -5.59
C GLN A 241 14.23 -15.10 -6.88
N LEU A 242 15.18 -14.17 -6.91
CA LEU A 242 15.50 -13.37 -8.10
C LEU A 242 16.02 -14.21 -9.28
N ASN A 243 16.67 -15.34 -8.99
CA ASN A 243 17.17 -16.27 -10.00
C ASN A 243 16.09 -17.20 -10.57
N LYS A 244 14.84 -17.17 -10.07
CA LYS A 244 13.76 -17.97 -10.65
C LYS A 244 13.48 -17.54 -12.09
N PRO A 245 13.23 -18.47 -13.02
CA PRO A 245 12.75 -18.12 -14.36
C PRO A 245 11.43 -17.33 -14.29
N VAL A 246 11.23 -16.42 -15.26
CA VAL A 246 9.99 -15.66 -15.39
C VAL A 246 9.27 -15.94 -16.69
N TYR A 247 7.96 -15.73 -16.68
CA TYR A 247 7.09 -15.75 -17.86
C TYR A 247 6.15 -14.54 -17.87
N ASP A 248 5.63 -14.22 -19.05
CA ASP A 248 4.60 -13.21 -19.26
C ASP A 248 3.21 -13.80 -18.95
N ALA A 249 2.56 -13.30 -17.90
CA ALA A 249 1.27 -13.80 -17.44
C ALA A 249 0.13 -13.48 -18.42
N ASP A 250 0.15 -12.32 -19.08
CA ASP A 250 -0.89 -11.91 -20.03
C ASP A 250 -0.83 -12.79 -21.28
N LYS A 251 0.39 -13.10 -21.74
CA LYS A 251 0.59 -14.03 -22.85
C LYS A 251 0.08 -15.43 -22.55
N ILE A 252 0.22 -15.90 -21.30
CA ILE A 252 -0.34 -17.18 -20.86
C ILE A 252 -1.86 -17.11 -20.77
N SER A 253 -2.40 -16.07 -20.15
CA SER A 253 -3.85 -15.87 -20.03
C SER A 253 -4.51 -15.91 -21.41
N ASN A 254 -4.00 -15.11 -22.37
CA ASN A 254 -4.50 -15.07 -23.75
C ASN A 254 -4.36 -16.42 -24.47
N PHE A 255 -3.27 -17.15 -24.23
CA PHE A 255 -3.11 -18.48 -24.82
C PHE A 255 -4.11 -19.48 -24.25
N VAL A 256 -4.30 -19.51 -22.93
CA VAL A 256 -5.22 -20.42 -22.25
C VAL A 256 -6.67 -20.11 -22.69
N SER A 257 -7.09 -18.85 -22.60
CA SER A 257 -8.45 -18.43 -22.96
C SER A 257 -8.76 -18.59 -24.45
N ASP A 258 -7.90 -18.07 -25.33
CA ASP A 258 -8.27 -17.86 -26.73
C ASP A 258 -7.87 -19.04 -27.63
N LYS A 259 -7.02 -19.94 -27.13
CA LYS A 259 -6.50 -21.09 -27.90
C LYS A 259 -6.78 -22.41 -27.22
N LEU A 260 -6.43 -22.55 -25.94
CA LEU A 260 -6.46 -23.85 -25.27
C LEU A 260 -7.88 -24.29 -24.92
N TYR A 261 -8.72 -23.39 -24.42
CA TYR A 261 -10.13 -23.67 -24.16
C TYR A 261 -10.96 -23.83 -25.44
N GLU A 262 -10.64 -23.07 -26.50
CA GLU A 262 -11.36 -23.11 -27.78
C GLU A 262 -10.99 -24.31 -28.67
N ALA A 263 -9.96 -25.08 -28.32
CA ALA A 263 -9.54 -26.24 -29.08
C ALA A 263 -10.58 -27.38 -28.98
N GLY A 264 -11.00 -27.91 -30.12
CA GLY A 264 -12.16 -28.81 -30.20
C GLY A 264 -11.94 -30.23 -29.66
N ASN A 265 -10.69 -30.62 -29.36
CA ASN A 265 -10.36 -31.93 -28.79
C ASN A 265 -8.98 -31.96 -28.11
N LYS A 266 -8.73 -33.05 -27.38
CA LYS A 266 -7.49 -33.27 -26.60
C LYS A 266 -6.22 -33.26 -27.44
N GLU A 267 -6.24 -33.83 -28.64
CA GLU A 267 -5.07 -33.88 -29.53
C GLU A 267 -4.67 -32.47 -30.01
N GLN A 268 -5.66 -31.65 -30.35
CA GLN A 268 -5.44 -30.26 -30.71
C GLN A 268 -4.88 -29.44 -29.53
N GLN A 269 -5.41 -29.65 -28.32
CA GLN A 269 -4.91 -28.99 -27.10
C GLN A 269 -3.44 -29.33 -26.83
N GLN A 270 -3.08 -30.61 -26.92
CA GLN A 270 -1.69 -31.06 -26.75
C GLN A 270 -0.77 -30.40 -27.79
N LYS A 271 -1.18 -30.41 -29.07
CA LYS A 271 -0.39 -29.81 -30.15
C LYS A 271 -0.18 -28.30 -29.94
N LEU A 272 -1.22 -27.57 -29.55
CA LEU A 272 -1.13 -26.15 -29.25
C LEU A 272 -0.21 -25.89 -28.05
N PHE A 273 -0.34 -26.69 -27.00
CA PHE A 273 0.53 -26.63 -25.82
C PHE A 273 2.00 -26.85 -26.20
N ASP A 274 2.31 -27.96 -26.87
CA ASP A 274 3.67 -28.30 -27.29
C ASP A 274 4.29 -27.22 -28.19
N GLU A 275 3.51 -26.67 -29.14
CA GLU A 275 3.95 -25.58 -29.99
C GLU A 275 4.23 -24.30 -29.19
N PHE A 276 3.37 -23.96 -28.24
CA PHE A 276 3.54 -22.79 -27.39
C PHE A 276 4.79 -22.92 -26.51
N ILE A 277 5.02 -24.09 -25.90
CA ILE A 277 6.23 -24.36 -25.11
C ILE A 277 7.48 -24.34 -25.98
N ARG A 278 7.44 -24.90 -27.19
CA ARG A 278 8.57 -24.85 -28.14
C ARG A 278 8.96 -23.41 -28.50
N ILE A 279 7.99 -22.50 -28.64
CA ILE A 279 8.24 -21.10 -29.01
C ILE A 279 8.72 -20.28 -27.81
N ASN A 280 8.14 -20.49 -26.63
CA ASN A 280 8.34 -19.59 -25.47
C ASN A 280 9.26 -20.17 -24.39
N GLY A 281 9.56 -21.46 -24.47
CA GLY A 281 10.40 -22.20 -23.52
C GLY A 281 9.63 -22.84 -22.36
N GLU A 282 10.27 -23.81 -21.73
CA GLU A 282 9.70 -24.66 -20.66
C GLU A 282 9.13 -23.88 -19.46
N THR A 283 9.65 -22.67 -19.21
CA THR A 283 9.18 -21.83 -18.10
C THR A 283 7.69 -21.48 -18.21
N TYR A 284 7.16 -21.40 -19.45
CA TYR A 284 5.76 -21.12 -19.71
C TYR A 284 4.84 -22.29 -19.37
N ALA A 285 5.35 -23.54 -19.31
CA ALA A 285 4.54 -24.70 -18.89
C ALA A 285 4.08 -24.55 -17.44
N GLY A 286 4.98 -24.12 -16.56
CA GLY A 286 4.65 -23.82 -15.17
C GLY A 286 3.64 -22.68 -15.02
N GLY A 287 3.75 -21.65 -15.86
CA GLY A 287 2.77 -20.55 -15.84
C GLY A 287 1.39 -20.95 -16.36
N ILE A 288 1.31 -21.80 -17.40
CA ILE A 288 0.04 -22.38 -17.86
C ILE A 288 -0.59 -23.21 -16.74
N MET A 289 0.19 -24.07 -16.08
CA MET A 289 -0.28 -24.85 -14.93
C MET A 289 -0.84 -23.93 -13.84
N GLU A 290 -0.13 -22.85 -13.49
CA GLU A 290 -0.58 -21.90 -12.48
C GLU A 290 -1.90 -21.21 -12.87
N SER A 291 -2.03 -20.77 -14.13
CA SER A 291 -3.28 -20.20 -14.66
C SER A 291 -4.46 -21.17 -14.51
N LEU A 292 -4.27 -22.44 -14.91
CA LEU A 292 -5.32 -23.46 -14.80
C LEU A 292 -5.73 -23.73 -13.34
N TYR A 293 -4.79 -23.65 -12.39
CA TYR A 293 -5.15 -23.75 -10.97
C TYR A 293 -5.94 -22.53 -10.47
N TYR A 294 -5.63 -21.31 -10.90
CA TYR A 294 -6.44 -20.14 -10.55
C TYR A 294 -7.85 -20.23 -11.14
N ASP A 295 -7.97 -20.70 -12.37
CA ASP A 295 -9.28 -20.96 -13.00
C ASP A 295 -10.04 -22.06 -12.25
N LEU A 296 -9.34 -23.10 -11.78
CA LEU A 296 -9.91 -24.15 -10.93
C LEU A 296 -10.39 -23.61 -9.58
N LYS A 297 -9.66 -22.67 -8.98
CA LYS A 297 -10.08 -21.99 -7.74
C LYS A 297 -11.41 -21.26 -7.94
N TYR A 298 -11.49 -20.47 -9.01
CA TYR A 298 -12.69 -19.71 -9.34
C TYR A 298 -13.90 -20.64 -9.54
N LEU A 299 -13.69 -21.76 -10.23
CA LEU A 299 -14.67 -22.84 -10.39
C LEU A 299 -15.16 -23.44 -9.05
N GLU A 300 -14.26 -23.60 -8.09
CA GLU A 300 -14.57 -24.15 -6.77
C GLU A 300 -15.32 -23.15 -5.88
N GLU A 301 -15.05 -21.85 -6.02
CA GLU A 301 -15.65 -20.77 -5.20
C GLU A 301 -17.06 -20.35 -5.67
N VAL A 302 -17.27 -20.22 -6.99
CA VAL A 302 -18.55 -19.74 -7.55
C VAL A 302 -19.63 -20.82 -7.54
N GLY A 303 -19.23 -22.10 -7.51
CA GLY A 303 -20.13 -23.23 -7.65
C GLY A 303 -20.66 -23.39 -9.09
N GLN A 304 -21.20 -24.56 -9.43
CA GLN A 304 -21.63 -24.89 -10.81
C GLN A 304 -22.93 -24.20 -11.27
N ASP A 305 -23.54 -23.38 -10.42
CA ASP A 305 -24.89 -22.85 -10.61
C ASP A 305 -24.94 -21.38 -11.07
N ASP A 306 -23.79 -20.70 -11.20
CA ASP A 306 -23.77 -19.36 -11.78
C ASP A 306 -24.07 -19.39 -13.29
N LEU A 307 -25.10 -18.64 -13.69
CA LEU A 307 -25.62 -18.60 -15.05
C LEU A 307 -24.65 -17.89 -16.02
N GLU A 308 -23.95 -16.84 -15.57
CA GLU A 308 -22.97 -16.15 -16.41
C GLU A 308 -21.78 -17.07 -16.72
N PHE A 309 -21.45 -17.93 -15.76
CA PHE A 309 -20.38 -18.90 -15.88
C PHE A 309 -20.68 -19.96 -16.95
N ARG A 310 -21.92 -20.49 -17.00
CA ARG A 310 -22.32 -21.49 -18.00
C ARG A 310 -22.18 -21.02 -19.45
N SER A 311 -22.32 -19.71 -19.69
CA SER A 311 -22.19 -19.10 -21.02
C SER A 311 -20.75 -18.90 -21.49
N SER A 312 -19.77 -18.91 -20.59
CA SER A 312 -18.37 -18.54 -20.90
C SER A 312 -17.51 -19.65 -21.50
N GLY A 313 -18.07 -20.83 -21.78
CA GLY A 313 -17.28 -21.99 -22.25
C GLY A 313 -16.36 -22.62 -21.18
N PHE A 314 -16.29 -22.02 -19.99
CA PHE A 314 -15.30 -22.22 -18.93
C PHE A 314 -15.53 -23.46 -18.04
N LYS A 315 -16.25 -24.50 -18.52
CA LYS A 315 -16.82 -25.62 -17.74
C LYS A 315 -15.82 -26.43 -16.89
N THR A 316 -15.47 -27.64 -17.31
CA THR A 316 -14.54 -28.54 -16.60
C THR A 316 -13.11 -28.44 -17.13
N HIS A 317 -12.89 -27.55 -18.10
CA HIS A 317 -11.64 -27.43 -18.85
C HIS A 317 -10.40 -27.26 -17.99
N PRO A 318 -10.36 -26.41 -16.93
CA PRO A 318 -9.14 -26.27 -16.14
C PRO A 318 -8.69 -27.58 -15.51
N ARG A 319 -9.63 -28.35 -14.95
CA ARG A 319 -9.36 -29.66 -14.34
C ARG A 319 -8.95 -30.68 -15.39
N GLU A 320 -9.65 -30.75 -16.52
CA GLU A 320 -9.35 -31.70 -17.60
C GLU A 320 -7.97 -31.44 -18.22
N LEU A 321 -7.60 -30.16 -18.41
CA LEU A 321 -6.29 -29.78 -18.95
C LEU A 321 -5.17 -30.02 -17.93
N LEU A 322 -5.40 -29.82 -16.63
CA LEU A 322 -4.44 -30.21 -15.60
C LEU A 322 -4.17 -31.72 -15.61
N VAL A 323 -5.21 -32.54 -15.76
CA VAL A 323 -5.06 -34.00 -15.89
C VAL A 323 -4.34 -34.37 -17.18
N GLN A 324 -4.73 -33.75 -18.30
CA GLN A 324 -4.21 -34.11 -19.61
C GLN A 324 -2.77 -33.66 -19.85
N LEU A 325 -2.47 -32.38 -19.59
CA LEU A 325 -1.20 -31.75 -19.97
C LEU A 325 -0.12 -31.91 -18.89
N PHE A 326 -0.52 -32.20 -17.65
CA PHE A 326 0.37 -32.19 -16.49
C PHE A 326 0.20 -33.40 -15.57
N ASP A 327 -0.46 -34.46 -16.04
CA ASP A 327 -0.64 -35.74 -15.33
C ASP A 327 -1.21 -35.59 -13.90
N GLN A 328 -2.04 -34.56 -13.67
CA GLN A 328 -2.69 -34.37 -12.37
C GLN A 328 -3.79 -35.42 -12.14
N PRO A 329 -4.09 -35.80 -10.88
CA PRO A 329 -5.19 -36.71 -10.58
C PRO A 329 -6.56 -36.12 -10.95
N ALA A 330 -7.51 -36.97 -11.34
CA ALA A 330 -8.84 -36.53 -11.79
C ALA A 330 -9.67 -35.77 -10.74
N ASN A 331 -9.36 -35.95 -9.45
CA ASN A 331 -10.00 -35.28 -8.32
C ASN A 331 -9.17 -34.10 -7.76
N ILE A 332 -8.22 -33.57 -8.54
CA ILE A 332 -7.39 -32.42 -8.16
C ILE A 332 -8.25 -31.21 -7.76
N LYS A 333 -7.83 -30.55 -6.68
CA LYS A 333 -8.40 -29.30 -6.17
C LYS A 333 -7.40 -28.15 -6.26
N PHE A 334 -7.86 -26.92 -6.11
CA PHE A 334 -6.93 -25.78 -6.00
C PHE A 334 -5.92 -25.94 -4.84
N ALA A 335 -6.37 -26.53 -3.72
CA ALA A 335 -5.53 -26.76 -2.53
C ALA A 335 -4.33 -27.71 -2.77
N ASP A 336 -4.35 -28.45 -3.88
CA ASP A 336 -3.30 -29.39 -4.30
C ASP A 336 -2.26 -28.73 -5.23
N ARG A 337 -2.44 -27.44 -5.57
CA ARG A 337 -1.53 -26.67 -6.42
C ARG A 337 -0.07 -26.78 -5.96
N PRO A 338 0.86 -27.23 -6.82
CA PRO A 338 2.26 -27.34 -6.45
C PRO A 338 2.89 -25.96 -6.27
N TYR A 339 4.08 -25.95 -5.67
CA TYR A 339 4.90 -24.76 -5.65
C TYR A 339 5.61 -24.59 -6.99
N MET A 340 5.38 -23.48 -7.68
CA MET A 340 5.98 -23.21 -8.98
C MET A 340 7.44 -22.77 -8.83
N SER A 341 8.31 -23.33 -9.68
CA SER A 341 9.73 -22.96 -9.76
C SER A 341 9.96 -21.67 -10.53
N SER A 342 8.99 -21.26 -11.36
CA SER A 342 8.94 -19.98 -12.06
C SER A 342 8.04 -18.97 -11.34
N MET A 343 8.02 -17.73 -11.82
CA MET A 343 7.11 -16.69 -11.35
C MET A 343 6.70 -15.78 -12.52
N PRO A 344 5.53 -15.14 -12.49
CA PRO A 344 5.17 -14.15 -13.49
C PRO A 344 6.05 -12.89 -13.37
N VAL A 345 6.24 -12.18 -14.48
CA VAL A 345 7.01 -10.90 -14.51
C VAL A 345 6.43 -9.88 -13.52
N SER A 346 5.11 -9.77 -13.43
CA SER A 346 4.42 -8.88 -12.48
C SER A 346 4.74 -9.19 -11.01
N GLU A 347 4.71 -10.47 -10.60
CA GLU A 347 5.12 -10.88 -9.24
C GLU A 347 6.60 -10.58 -9.00
N ARG A 348 7.47 -10.72 -10.02
CA ARG A 348 8.89 -10.35 -9.89
C ARG A 348 9.04 -8.85 -9.65
N ILE A 349 8.30 -8.01 -10.38
CA ILE A 349 8.32 -6.55 -10.24
C ILE A 349 7.87 -6.16 -8.82
N SER A 350 6.73 -6.67 -8.36
CA SER A 350 6.23 -6.45 -7.01
C SER A 350 7.21 -6.92 -5.94
N PHE A 351 7.82 -8.08 -6.13
CA PHE A 351 8.86 -8.59 -5.25
C PHE A 351 10.06 -7.66 -5.21
N ILE A 352 10.60 -7.24 -6.35
CA ILE A 352 11.72 -6.28 -6.43
C ILE A 352 11.37 -4.97 -5.74
N ARG A 353 10.16 -4.41 -5.96
CA ARG A 353 9.70 -3.18 -5.28
C ARG A 353 9.71 -3.33 -3.75
N SER A 354 9.45 -4.53 -3.23
CA SER A 354 9.50 -4.79 -1.78
C SER A 354 10.93 -4.77 -1.22
N LEU A 355 11.94 -5.05 -2.05
CA LEU A 355 13.34 -5.18 -1.65
C LEU A 355 13.96 -3.80 -1.35
N ARG A 356 13.55 -3.10 -0.30
CA ARG A 356 14.04 -1.75 0.04
C ARG A 356 14.77 -1.65 1.36
N TYR A 357 14.69 -2.68 2.19
CA TYR A 357 15.07 -2.59 3.60
C TYR A 357 16.33 -3.37 3.98
N ASP A 358 16.72 -4.37 3.17
CA ASP A 358 18.00 -5.03 3.35
C ASP A 358 19.17 -4.22 2.76
N LYS A 359 20.38 -4.54 3.23
CA LYS A 359 21.63 -3.88 2.82
C LYS A 359 22.55 -4.82 2.03
N SER A 360 22.02 -5.90 1.46
CA SER A 360 22.87 -6.86 0.74
C SER A 360 23.41 -6.24 -0.54
N LYS A 361 24.75 -6.14 -0.63
CA LYS A 361 25.43 -5.69 -1.85
C LYS A 361 25.20 -6.66 -3.01
N LYS A 362 25.22 -7.98 -2.77
CA LYS A 362 25.00 -8.97 -3.82
C LYS A 362 23.61 -8.92 -4.41
N VAL A 363 22.59 -8.66 -3.58
CA VAL A 363 21.22 -8.41 -4.05
C VAL A 363 21.22 -7.17 -4.95
N GLY A 364 21.86 -6.07 -4.52
CA GLY A 364 22.03 -4.87 -5.35
C GLY A 364 22.71 -5.14 -6.69
N GLU A 365 23.77 -5.96 -6.73
CA GLU A 365 24.46 -6.34 -7.98
C GLU A 365 23.55 -7.12 -8.93
N VAL A 366 22.70 -8.03 -8.41
CA VAL A 366 21.70 -8.73 -9.23
C VAL A 366 20.64 -7.75 -9.76
N LEU A 367 20.11 -6.87 -8.90
CA LEU A 367 19.11 -5.87 -9.30
C LEU A 367 19.64 -4.91 -10.37
N GLN A 368 20.90 -4.48 -10.25
CA GLN A 368 21.56 -3.68 -11.26
C GLN A 368 21.67 -4.44 -12.59
N ARG A 369 22.02 -5.74 -12.57
CA ARG A 369 22.04 -6.55 -13.80
C ARG A 369 20.66 -6.73 -14.42
N ILE A 370 19.62 -6.93 -13.61
CA ILE A 370 18.24 -7.02 -14.09
C ILE A 370 17.85 -5.71 -14.77
N TYR A 371 18.10 -4.57 -14.13
CA TYR A 371 17.88 -3.24 -14.72
C TYR A 371 18.62 -3.08 -16.05
N LEU A 372 19.90 -3.43 -16.11
CA LEU A 372 20.71 -3.27 -17.34
C LEU A 372 20.29 -4.21 -18.48
N ALA A 373 19.65 -5.34 -18.17
CA ALA A 373 19.13 -6.25 -19.17
C ALA A 373 17.86 -5.69 -19.84
N ASP A 374 17.10 -4.84 -19.14
CA ASP A 374 15.83 -4.30 -19.61
C ASP A 374 15.56 -2.89 -19.05
N SER A 375 16.40 -1.93 -19.45
CA SER A 375 16.40 -0.60 -18.83
C SER A 375 15.25 0.31 -19.29
N GLU A 376 14.48 -0.12 -20.29
CA GLU A 376 13.37 0.64 -20.89
C GLU A 376 12.00 0.01 -20.58
N GLU A 377 11.96 -1.13 -19.91
CA GLU A 377 10.71 -1.77 -19.52
C GLU A 377 10.08 -1.00 -18.34
N ALA A 378 8.83 -0.62 -18.53
CA ALA A 378 8.21 0.49 -17.83
C ALA A 378 8.00 0.23 -16.33
N GLU A 379 7.94 -1.03 -15.92
CA GLU A 379 7.64 -1.41 -14.55
C GLU A 379 8.88 -1.94 -13.80
N ILE A 380 9.73 -2.71 -14.47
CA ILE A 380 10.91 -3.36 -13.87
C ILE A 380 12.03 -2.37 -13.60
N ALA A 381 12.24 -1.38 -14.47
CA ALA A 381 13.30 -0.40 -14.29
C ALA A 381 13.04 0.49 -13.05
N PRO A 382 11.86 1.12 -12.88
CA PRO A 382 11.53 1.83 -11.64
C PRO A 382 11.62 0.93 -10.40
N ALA A 383 11.13 -0.31 -10.48
CA ALA A 383 11.22 -1.26 -9.37
C ALA A 383 12.67 -1.51 -8.93
N CYS A 384 13.59 -1.73 -9.88
CA CYS A 384 15.00 -1.92 -9.59
C CYS A 384 15.63 -0.65 -8.99
N LEU A 385 15.33 0.53 -9.54
CA LEU A 385 15.84 1.81 -9.02
C LEU A 385 15.36 2.08 -7.60
N LEU A 386 14.09 1.80 -7.32
CA LEU A 386 13.48 1.94 -5.99
C LEU A 386 14.19 1.06 -4.97
N ALA A 387 14.47 -0.18 -5.34
CA ALA A 387 15.23 -1.11 -4.51
C ALA A 387 16.67 -0.61 -4.30
N LEU A 388 17.35 -0.15 -5.35
CA LEU A 388 18.75 0.31 -5.27
C LEU A 388 18.93 1.63 -4.49
N ALA A 389 17.88 2.46 -4.38
CA ALA A 389 17.90 3.80 -3.81
C ALA A 389 18.60 3.93 -2.45
N ASN A 390 18.55 2.89 -1.61
CA ASN A 390 19.11 2.90 -0.25
C ASN A 390 20.20 1.84 0.00
N ARG A 391 20.82 1.31 -1.06
CA ARG A 391 21.87 0.27 -0.98
C ARG A 391 23.30 0.72 -1.33
N GLY A 392 23.56 2.03 -1.38
CA GLY A 392 24.90 2.56 -1.70
C GLY A 392 25.23 2.57 -3.19
N TYR A 393 24.22 2.73 -4.06
CA TYR A 393 24.36 2.80 -5.52
C TYR A 393 24.26 4.24 -6.05
N ALA A 394 24.69 5.23 -5.27
CA ALA A 394 24.49 6.65 -5.55
C ALA A 394 24.94 7.06 -6.97
N GLU A 395 26.15 6.68 -7.37
CA GLU A 395 26.70 7.00 -8.69
C GLU A 395 25.85 6.41 -9.82
N PHE A 396 25.44 5.15 -9.69
CA PHE A 396 24.60 4.48 -10.67
C PHE A 396 23.23 5.14 -10.82
N LEU A 397 22.61 5.55 -9.70
CA LEU A 397 21.33 6.26 -9.70
C LEU A 397 21.46 7.66 -10.35
N ILE A 398 22.55 8.38 -10.05
CA ILE A 398 22.85 9.66 -10.69
C ILE A 398 23.04 9.50 -12.20
N ASP A 399 23.71 8.43 -12.63
CA ASP A 399 23.86 8.13 -14.05
C ASP A 399 22.52 7.84 -14.73
N GLN A 400 21.57 7.21 -14.03
CA GLN A 400 20.23 7.03 -14.58
C GLN A 400 19.46 8.35 -14.66
N LEU A 401 19.57 9.22 -13.65
CA LEU A 401 18.99 10.57 -13.70
C LEU A 401 19.55 11.38 -14.89
N ARG A 402 20.85 11.27 -15.18
CA ARG A 402 21.48 11.98 -16.33
C ARG A 402 20.97 11.54 -17.70
N ARG A 403 20.32 10.37 -17.80
CA ARG A 403 19.72 9.89 -19.06
C ARG A 403 18.35 10.50 -19.33
N ILE A 404 17.71 11.10 -18.32
CA ILE A 404 16.41 11.73 -18.45
C ILE A 404 16.58 13.16 -18.97
N ASP A 405 15.87 13.49 -20.04
CA ASP A 405 15.81 14.87 -20.54
C ASP A 405 14.81 15.71 -19.72
N PHE A 406 15.33 16.39 -18.69
CA PHE A 406 14.54 17.28 -17.82
C PHE A 406 14.19 18.63 -18.46
N THR A 407 14.67 18.90 -19.68
CA THR A 407 14.29 20.11 -20.45
C THR A 407 12.98 19.90 -21.21
N ASN A 408 12.55 18.65 -21.39
CA ASN A 408 11.29 18.32 -22.02
C ASN A 408 10.11 18.67 -21.11
N THR A 409 9.22 19.52 -21.60
CA THR A 409 8.00 19.94 -20.89
C THR A 409 6.90 18.87 -20.92
N LYS A 410 6.98 17.90 -21.84
CA LYS A 410 6.01 16.80 -21.90
C LYS A 410 6.28 15.80 -20.79
N HIS A 411 5.21 15.44 -20.08
CA HIS A 411 5.22 14.34 -19.12
C HIS A 411 5.51 13.02 -19.84
N ASN A 412 6.53 12.31 -19.37
CA ASN A 412 6.79 10.92 -19.73
C ASN A 412 6.67 10.09 -18.45
N GLU A 413 5.66 9.21 -18.42
CA GLU A 413 5.29 8.40 -17.26
C GLU A 413 6.45 7.51 -16.78
N PHE A 414 7.16 6.89 -17.72
CA PHE A 414 8.29 6.01 -17.42
C PHE A 414 9.42 6.75 -16.69
N TYR A 415 9.84 7.91 -17.21
CA TYR A 415 10.86 8.73 -16.55
C TYR A 415 10.37 9.34 -15.23
N TRP A 416 9.08 9.64 -15.14
CA TRP A 416 8.47 10.10 -13.88
C TRP A 416 8.57 9.01 -12.80
N GLU A 417 8.25 7.76 -13.12
CA GLU A 417 8.36 6.61 -12.22
C GLU A 417 9.83 6.29 -11.85
N CYS A 418 10.76 6.46 -12.79
CA CYS A 418 12.19 6.33 -12.50
C CYS A 418 12.67 7.41 -11.52
N LEU A 419 12.31 8.68 -11.77
CA LEU A 419 12.60 9.78 -10.86
C LEU A 419 11.97 9.53 -9.48
N ALA A 420 10.70 9.11 -9.46
CA ALA A 420 9.98 8.77 -8.25
C ALA A 420 10.69 7.74 -7.38
N SER A 421 11.18 6.69 -8.02
CA SER A 421 11.89 5.60 -7.40
C SER A 421 13.22 6.07 -6.79
N ILE A 422 13.98 6.87 -7.54
CA ILE A 422 15.28 7.42 -7.11
C ILE A 422 15.10 8.46 -6.00
N SER A 423 14.01 9.25 -6.01
CA SER A 423 13.69 10.24 -4.96
C SER A 423 13.52 9.62 -3.57
N THR A 424 13.35 8.31 -3.45
CA THR A 424 13.34 7.63 -2.15
C THR A 424 14.74 7.44 -1.54
N SER A 425 15.81 7.81 -2.25
CA SER A 425 17.19 7.69 -1.78
C SER A 425 17.50 8.64 -0.64
N LYS A 426 18.16 8.11 0.40
CA LYS A 426 18.72 8.89 1.50
C LYS A 426 20.19 9.28 1.28
N ASP A 427 20.77 8.90 0.14
CA ASP A 427 22.15 9.20 -0.19
C ASP A 427 22.32 10.67 -0.55
N ARG A 428 23.29 11.35 0.07
CA ARG A 428 23.49 12.79 -0.12
C ARG A 428 23.79 13.16 -1.57
N LEU A 429 24.58 12.37 -2.30
CA LEU A 429 24.93 12.70 -3.69
C LEU A 429 23.70 12.63 -4.60
N VAL A 430 22.81 11.68 -4.34
CA VAL A 430 21.53 11.57 -5.05
C VAL A 430 20.63 12.76 -4.71
N GLN A 431 20.53 13.12 -3.42
CA GLN A 431 19.75 14.30 -2.98
C GLN A 431 20.26 15.61 -3.60
N ASP A 432 21.58 15.80 -3.67
CA ASP A 432 22.20 16.97 -4.30
C ASP A 432 21.86 17.00 -5.80
N LYS A 433 21.86 15.84 -6.48
CA LYS A 433 21.46 15.75 -7.90
C LYS A 433 19.96 16.01 -8.11
N LEU A 434 19.10 15.52 -7.23
CA LEU A 434 17.65 15.78 -7.28
C LEU A 434 17.36 17.28 -7.07
N LEU A 435 18.10 17.94 -6.18
CA LEU A 435 18.03 19.39 -6.01
C LEU A 435 18.43 20.13 -7.29
N GLU A 436 19.55 19.74 -7.93
CA GLU A 436 19.97 20.30 -9.23
C GLU A 436 18.86 20.15 -10.29
N ILE A 437 18.23 18.98 -10.37
CA ILE A 437 17.12 18.69 -11.30
C ILE A 437 15.93 19.59 -11.00
N ALA A 438 15.53 19.72 -9.73
CA ALA A 438 14.45 20.59 -9.30
C ALA A 438 14.73 22.07 -9.58
N GLU A 439 15.99 22.50 -9.59
CA GLU A 439 16.37 23.88 -9.92
C GLU A 439 16.38 24.16 -11.43
N MET A 440 16.56 23.14 -12.28
CA MET A 440 16.68 23.31 -13.74
C MET A 440 15.42 22.96 -14.54
N THR A 441 14.58 22.05 -14.07
CA THR A 441 13.46 21.55 -14.87
C THR A 441 12.31 22.55 -14.92
N THR A 442 11.68 22.67 -16.08
CA THR A 442 10.43 23.43 -16.27
C THR A 442 9.19 22.54 -16.26
N ASN A 443 9.37 21.22 -16.17
CA ASN A 443 8.28 20.26 -16.07
C ASN A 443 7.76 20.22 -14.62
N PRO A 444 6.49 20.57 -14.35
CA PRO A 444 5.97 20.66 -12.98
C PRO A 444 5.92 19.30 -12.27
N GLY A 445 5.70 18.20 -13.02
CA GLY A 445 5.70 16.85 -12.45
C GLY A 445 7.09 16.40 -12.02
N TYR A 446 8.11 16.63 -12.84
CA TYR A 446 9.50 16.34 -12.47
C TYR A 446 10.00 17.23 -11.34
N PHE A 447 9.61 18.50 -11.33
CA PHE A 447 9.92 19.42 -10.24
C PHE A 447 9.43 18.90 -8.89
N LEU A 448 8.13 18.61 -8.77
CA LEU A 448 7.56 18.09 -7.52
C LEU A 448 8.18 16.75 -7.14
N LYS A 449 8.37 15.85 -8.12
CA LYS A 449 8.87 14.52 -7.81
C LYS A 449 10.33 14.49 -7.40
N ALA A 450 11.16 15.38 -7.93
CA ALA A 450 12.53 15.56 -7.46
C ALA A 450 12.57 16.07 -6.01
N LEU A 451 11.66 16.96 -5.64
CA LEU A 451 11.58 17.52 -4.28
C LEU A 451 11.22 16.48 -3.21
N ASP A 452 10.52 15.38 -3.55
CA ASP A 452 10.24 14.28 -2.59
C ASP A 452 11.52 13.72 -1.95
N GLY A 453 12.64 13.74 -2.67
CA GLY A 453 13.95 13.28 -2.17
C GLY A 453 14.81 14.37 -1.54
N VAL A 454 14.41 15.64 -1.62
CA VAL A 454 15.18 16.78 -1.10
C VAL A 454 14.78 17.07 0.34
N LYS A 455 15.78 17.23 1.22
CA LYS A 455 15.52 17.58 2.62
C LYS A 455 14.98 19.00 2.76
N LYS A 456 13.88 19.14 3.50
CA LYS A 456 13.32 20.43 3.93
C LYS A 456 14.21 21.09 5.02
N PRO A 457 14.18 22.42 5.18
CA PRO A 457 13.42 23.40 4.40
C PRO A 457 14.03 23.66 3.02
N TYR A 458 13.19 24.08 2.06
CA TYR A 458 13.63 24.36 0.70
C TYR A 458 14.31 25.74 0.56
N SER A 459 15.23 25.83 -0.39
CA SER A 459 16.03 27.04 -0.65
C SER A 459 15.25 28.13 -1.40
N GLN A 460 15.83 29.33 -1.44
CA GLN A 460 15.33 30.44 -2.25
C GLN A 460 15.29 30.12 -3.76
N SER A 461 16.23 29.31 -4.26
CA SER A 461 16.28 28.89 -5.66
C SER A 461 15.08 28.02 -6.02
N ILE A 462 14.72 27.06 -5.17
CA ILE A 462 13.50 26.24 -5.35
C ILE A 462 12.24 27.11 -5.40
N PHE A 463 12.11 28.10 -4.51
CA PHE A 463 10.98 29.03 -4.56
C PHE A 463 10.93 29.83 -5.89
N LYS A 464 12.08 30.31 -6.38
CA LYS A 464 12.15 31.02 -7.66
C LYS A 464 11.76 30.12 -8.82
N GLN A 465 12.23 28.87 -8.83
CA GLN A 465 11.92 27.92 -9.88
C GLN A 465 10.44 27.51 -9.86
N ALA A 466 9.86 27.26 -8.68
CA ALA A 466 8.43 27.01 -8.53
C ALA A 466 7.58 28.13 -9.14
N LYS A 467 7.92 29.40 -8.85
CA LYS A 467 7.27 30.55 -9.47
C LYS A 467 7.42 30.57 -10.98
N HIS A 468 8.64 30.32 -11.48
CA HIS A 468 8.91 30.32 -12.90
C HIS A 468 8.07 29.27 -13.65
N ILE A 469 7.93 28.06 -13.08
CA ILE A 469 7.08 27.00 -13.64
C ILE A 469 5.61 27.44 -13.70
N LEU A 470 5.09 28.04 -12.62
CA LEU A 470 3.71 28.57 -12.59
C LEU A 470 3.47 29.71 -13.60
N GLU A 471 4.50 30.51 -13.89
CA GLU A 471 4.44 31.60 -14.87
C GLU A 471 4.46 31.07 -16.32
N LEU A 472 5.19 29.99 -16.59
CA LEU A 472 5.27 29.36 -17.93
C LEU A 472 4.03 28.55 -18.29
N SER A 473 3.27 28.07 -17.30
CA SER A 473 2.17 27.16 -17.56
C SER A 473 0.93 27.88 -18.10
N SER A 474 0.52 27.49 -19.32
CA SER A 474 -0.63 28.05 -20.03
C SER A 474 -1.96 27.42 -19.65
N GLU A 475 -1.93 26.22 -19.09
CA GLU A 475 -3.11 25.43 -18.71
C GLU A 475 -2.93 24.89 -17.29
N THR A 476 -4.02 24.81 -16.53
CA THR A 476 -3.95 24.23 -15.20
C THR A 476 -3.72 22.73 -15.28
N SER A 477 -2.77 22.23 -14.49
CA SER A 477 -2.53 20.80 -14.31
C SER A 477 -2.61 20.43 -12.83
N TYR A 478 -2.82 19.14 -12.56
CA TYR A 478 -2.73 18.58 -11.20
C TYR A 478 -1.40 18.94 -10.51
N TYR A 479 -0.32 19.08 -11.27
CA TYR A 479 0.99 19.44 -10.72
C TYR A 479 1.08 20.91 -10.28
N GLU A 480 0.32 21.83 -10.86
CA GLU A 480 0.30 23.22 -10.37
C GLU A 480 -0.30 23.32 -8.97
N GLU A 481 -1.36 22.54 -8.69
CA GLU A 481 -1.95 22.43 -7.37
C GLU A 481 -0.89 22.03 -6.34
N GLY A 482 -0.13 20.96 -6.62
CA GLY A 482 0.97 20.51 -5.74
C GLY A 482 2.09 21.55 -5.58
N ILE A 483 2.42 22.34 -6.61
CA ILE A 483 3.42 23.41 -6.50
C ILE A 483 2.90 24.53 -5.59
N LEU A 484 1.63 24.91 -5.74
CA LEU A 484 1.01 25.94 -4.91
C LEU A 484 0.91 25.48 -3.45
N GLU A 485 0.48 24.24 -3.19
CA GLU A 485 0.49 23.63 -1.86
C GLU A 485 1.88 23.65 -1.24
N MET A 486 2.89 23.21 -1.98
CA MET A 486 4.29 23.27 -1.54
C MET A 486 4.71 24.70 -1.18
N ILE A 487 4.33 25.71 -1.97
CA ILE A 487 4.62 27.11 -1.67
C ILE A 487 3.90 27.56 -0.39
N GLY A 488 2.63 27.19 -0.20
CA GLY A 488 1.85 27.49 1.00
C GLY A 488 2.48 26.94 2.27
N GLU A 489 2.93 25.68 2.22
CA GLU A 489 3.54 25.01 3.36
C GLU A 489 4.96 25.48 3.66
N GLN A 490 5.80 25.62 2.63
CA GLN A 490 7.24 25.81 2.79
C GLN A 490 7.65 27.29 2.74
N PHE A 491 6.80 28.16 2.19
CA PHE A 491 7.05 29.61 2.07
C PHE A 491 5.82 30.44 2.45
N PRO A 492 5.22 30.24 3.65
CA PRO A 492 3.94 30.84 4.03
C PRO A 492 3.92 32.37 3.93
N ASP A 493 5.02 33.04 4.32
CA ASP A 493 5.15 34.51 4.27
C ASP A 493 5.09 35.09 2.84
N ARG A 494 5.27 34.24 1.83
CA ARG A 494 5.32 34.63 0.41
C ARG A 494 4.20 34.02 -0.41
N ALA A 495 3.55 32.99 0.10
CA ALA A 495 2.50 32.25 -0.59
C ALA A 495 1.39 33.18 -1.09
N LYS A 496 0.95 34.12 -0.24
CA LYS A 496 -0.07 35.13 -0.58
C LYS A 496 0.21 35.84 -1.91
N VAL A 497 1.42 36.39 -2.08
CA VAL A 497 1.78 37.14 -3.30
C VAL A 497 1.80 36.22 -4.52
N VAL A 498 2.29 35.00 -4.36
CA VAL A 498 2.29 34.00 -5.46
C VAL A 498 0.87 33.64 -5.86
N TYR A 499 -0.01 33.41 -4.89
CA TYR A 499 -1.40 33.04 -5.14
C TYR A 499 -2.17 34.16 -5.84
N GLN A 500 -1.96 35.42 -5.42
CA GLN A 500 -2.53 36.58 -6.08
C GLN A 500 -2.05 36.70 -7.54
N ASN A 501 -0.75 36.54 -7.79
CA ASN A 501 -0.20 36.58 -9.14
C ASN A 501 -0.72 35.43 -10.01
N TYR A 502 -0.84 34.23 -9.44
CA TYR A 502 -1.38 33.07 -10.15
C TYR A 502 -2.82 33.30 -10.60
N LEU A 503 -3.65 33.91 -9.75
CA LEU A 503 -5.04 34.28 -10.06
C LEU A 503 -5.17 35.49 -11.00
N ALA A 504 -4.15 36.33 -11.15
CA ALA A 504 -4.23 37.59 -11.91
C ALA A 504 -4.54 37.41 -13.41
N THR A 505 -4.27 36.24 -13.99
CA THR A 505 -4.66 35.92 -15.37
C THR A 505 -6.17 35.78 -15.54
N GLY A 506 -6.90 35.60 -14.42
CA GLY A 506 -8.34 35.48 -14.39
C GLY A 506 -8.86 34.21 -15.04
N SER A 507 -8.08 33.14 -15.23
CA SER A 507 -8.62 31.88 -15.78
C SER A 507 -9.58 31.19 -14.80
N VAL A 508 -10.66 30.61 -15.33
CA VAL A 508 -11.65 29.83 -14.57
C VAL A 508 -10.99 28.62 -13.91
N ASP A 509 -10.09 27.94 -14.62
CA ASP A 509 -9.43 26.76 -14.08
C ASP A 509 -8.43 27.13 -12.98
N ARG A 510 -7.70 28.24 -13.12
CA ARG A 510 -6.79 28.71 -12.05
C ARG A 510 -7.56 29.06 -10.78
N ALA A 511 -8.76 29.64 -10.92
CA ALA A 511 -9.65 29.87 -9.79
C ALA A 511 -10.09 28.55 -9.13
N LYS A 512 -10.44 27.53 -9.92
CA LYS A 512 -10.75 26.17 -9.44
C LYS A 512 -9.57 25.56 -8.67
N THR A 513 -8.37 25.57 -9.25
CA THR A 513 -7.15 25.05 -8.63
C THR A 513 -6.86 25.76 -7.30
N MET A 514 -6.94 27.09 -7.25
CA MET A 514 -6.72 27.83 -6.01
C MET A 514 -7.75 27.49 -4.92
N CYS A 515 -9.00 27.22 -5.30
CA CYS A 515 -10.01 26.74 -4.35
C CYS A 515 -9.66 25.35 -3.78
N ASN A 516 -9.03 24.48 -4.57
CA ASN A 516 -8.55 23.17 -4.08
C ASN A 516 -7.38 23.33 -3.11
N VAL A 517 -6.36 24.11 -3.49
CA VAL A 517 -5.18 24.39 -2.64
C VAL A 517 -5.59 24.94 -1.27
N LEU A 518 -6.63 25.75 -1.22
CA LEU A 518 -7.10 26.44 0.00
C LEU A 518 -8.33 25.78 0.64
N TRP A 519 -8.65 24.54 0.24
CA TRP A 519 -9.85 23.81 0.67
C TRP A 519 -9.85 23.50 2.16
N TYR A 520 -8.70 23.09 2.71
CA TYR A 520 -8.58 22.59 4.09
C TYR A 520 -8.29 23.69 5.12
N GLY A 521 -9.03 24.79 5.07
CA GLY A 521 -9.05 25.77 6.17
C GLY A 521 -7.78 26.64 6.30
N SER A 522 -7.09 26.91 5.20
CA SER A 522 -5.91 27.80 5.20
C SER A 522 -6.26 29.20 5.73
N SER A 523 -5.35 29.81 6.50
CA SER A 523 -5.51 31.20 6.98
C SER A 523 -5.57 32.21 5.84
N LEU A 524 -5.05 31.87 4.65
CA LEU A 524 -5.10 32.72 3.46
C LEU A 524 -6.42 32.60 2.69
N SER A 525 -7.30 31.64 3.00
CA SER A 525 -8.50 31.38 2.21
C SER A 525 -9.41 32.61 2.11
N LYS A 526 -9.60 33.37 3.18
CA LYS A 526 -10.44 34.58 3.16
C LYS A 526 -9.90 35.64 2.20
N GLU A 527 -8.60 35.90 2.30
CA GLU A 527 -7.96 36.98 1.55
C GLU A 527 -7.80 36.63 0.07
N ILE A 528 -7.48 35.38 -0.25
CA ILE A 528 -7.21 34.93 -1.62
C ILE A 528 -8.50 34.56 -2.35
N LEU A 529 -9.44 33.86 -1.70
CA LEU A 529 -10.67 33.41 -2.34
C LEU A 529 -11.83 34.41 -2.21
N GLY A 530 -11.76 35.36 -1.26
CA GLY A 530 -12.78 36.39 -1.07
C GLY A 530 -13.17 37.12 -2.36
N PRO A 531 -12.21 37.59 -3.19
CA PRO A 531 -12.50 38.20 -4.48
C PRO A 531 -13.22 37.28 -5.48
N LEU A 532 -13.05 35.96 -5.38
CA LEU A 532 -13.68 34.99 -6.27
C LEU A 532 -15.17 34.77 -5.95
N LEU A 533 -15.67 35.26 -4.81
CA LEU A 533 -17.10 35.23 -4.48
C LEU A 533 -17.97 36.10 -5.41
N ASP A 534 -17.36 36.93 -6.23
CA ASP A 534 -18.02 37.71 -7.30
C ASP A 534 -17.96 37.04 -8.68
N ASP A 535 -17.17 35.97 -8.83
CA ASP A 535 -16.95 35.31 -10.12
C ASP A 535 -18.07 34.31 -10.45
N ARG A 536 -18.93 34.69 -11.41
CA ARG A 536 -20.11 33.92 -11.82
C ARG A 536 -19.85 32.94 -12.97
N ARG A 537 -18.61 32.79 -13.43
CA ARG A 537 -18.29 31.87 -14.53
C ARG A 537 -18.47 30.42 -14.09
N ASN A 538 -18.90 29.58 -15.02
CA ASN A 538 -19.16 28.16 -14.77
C ASN A 538 -17.86 27.35 -14.82
N LEU A 539 -17.74 26.39 -13.90
CA LEU A 539 -16.71 25.36 -13.87
C LEU A 539 -17.18 24.14 -14.67
N THR A 540 -16.22 23.42 -15.26
CA THR A 540 -16.44 22.12 -15.92
C THR A 540 -16.00 20.96 -15.04
N GLY A 541 -16.50 19.76 -15.33
CA GLY A 541 -16.13 18.52 -14.64
C GLY A 541 -16.86 18.25 -13.31
N PHE A 542 -18.00 18.90 -13.07
CA PHE A 542 -18.87 18.64 -11.93
C PHE A 542 -20.22 18.09 -12.41
N GLU A 543 -20.81 17.16 -11.66
CA GLU A 543 -22.13 16.57 -11.99
C GLU A 543 -23.24 17.63 -11.95
N SER A 544 -23.17 18.55 -10.98
CA SER A 544 -24.04 19.71 -10.89
C SER A 544 -23.36 20.97 -11.43
N SER A 545 -24.15 21.88 -12.03
CA SER A 545 -23.66 23.21 -12.41
C SER A 545 -23.02 23.93 -11.22
N MET A 546 -21.75 24.29 -11.36
CA MET A 546 -20.94 24.92 -10.31
C MET A 546 -20.26 26.16 -10.85
N ARG A 547 -20.41 27.30 -10.17
CA ARG A 547 -19.71 28.55 -10.51
C ARG A 547 -18.42 28.67 -9.71
N VAL A 548 -17.50 29.52 -10.17
CA VAL A 548 -16.27 29.85 -9.41
C VAL A 548 -16.62 30.34 -7.99
N CYS A 549 -17.58 31.26 -7.87
CA CYS A 549 -18.05 31.74 -6.56
C CYS A 549 -18.65 30.64 -5.66
N ASP A 550 -19.26 29.60 -6.24
CA ASP A 550 -19.78 28.47 -5.46
C ASP A 550 -18.63 27.64 -4.89
N ARG A 551 -17.62 27.33 -5.72
CA ARG A 551 -16.43 26.58 -5.28
C ARG A 551 -15.62 27.35 -4.23
N ALA A 552 -15.43 28.66 -4.44
CA ALA A 552 -14.77 29.54 -3.46
C ALA A 552 -15.55 29.61 -2.15
N ALA A 553 -16.88 29.68 -2.21
CA ALA A 553 -17.74 29.66 -1.03
C ALA A 553 -17.60 28.36 -0.23
N THR A 554 -17.57 27.20 -0.89
CA THR A 554 -17.34 25.93 -0.21
C THR A 554 -16.00 25.91 0.51
N ALA A 555 -14.91 26.28 -0.18
CA ALA A 555 -13.57 26.31 0.40
C ALA A 555 -13.47 27.27 1.62
N ILE A 556 -14.01 28.49 1.51
CA ILE A 556 -14.02 29.44 2.63
C ILE A 556 -14.86 28.91 3.80
N SER A 557 -15.99 28.23 3.53
CA SER A 557 -16.85 27.70 4.60
C SER A 557 -16.15 26.67 5.50
N HIS A 558 -15.09 26.00 5.01
CA HIS A 558 -14.27 25.12 5.84
C HIS A 558 -13.41 25.86 6.87
N THR A 559 -13.24 27.18 6.74
CA THR A 559 -12.50 28.01 7.72
C THR A 559 -13.38 28.50 8.88
N THR A 560 -14.68 28.16 8.90
CA THR A 560 -15.63 28.67 9.91
C THR A 560 -16.75 27.69 10.23
N ASP A 561 -17.11 27.63 11.51
CA ASP A 561 -18.28 26.86 11.93
C ASP A 561 -19.60 27.63 11.81
N LYS A 562 -19.53 28.96 11.62
CA LYS A 562 -20.70 29.83 11.63
C LYS A 562 -21.48 29.82 10.32
N ILE A 563 -20.78 29.60 9.21
CA ILE A 563 -21.37 29.67 7.86
C ILE A 563 -21.06 28.37 7.14
N LYS A 564 -22.10 27.58 6.85
CA LYS A 564 -21.98 26.36 6.06
C LYS A 564 -22.42 26.63 4.63
N PHE A 565 -21.77 25.98 3.67
CA PHE A 565 -22.12 26.04 2.26
C PHE A 565 -22.20 24.61 1.71
N ASP A 566 -23.15 24.38 0.82
CA ASP A 566 -23.42 23.09 0.20
C ASP A 566 -23.65 23.30 -1.30
N SER A 567 -22.93 22.54 -2.11
CA SER A 567 -23.01 22.61 -3.57
C SER A 567 -24.33 22.12 -4.14
N ASP A 568 -25.17 21.44 -3.34
CA ASP A 568 -26.43 20.87 -3.82
C ASP A 568 -27.63 21.77 -3.52
N TRP A 569 -27.41 22.89 -2.83
CA TRP A 569 -28.46 23.87 -2.56
C TRP A 569 -28.98 24.56 -3.83
N SER A 570 -30.22 25.07 -3.74
CA SER A 570 -30.78 25.92 -4.79
C SER A 570 -29.89 27.14 -5.05
N LEU A 571 -29.88 27.63 -6.28
CA LEU A 571 -29.06 28.78 -6.69
C LEU A 571 -29.29 30.01 -5.81
N GLU A 572 -30.55 30.30 -5.46
CA GLU A 572 -30.94 31.39 -4.57
C GLU A 572 -30.31 31.25 -3.18
N ARG A 573 -30.34 30.04 -2.61
CA ARG A 573 -29.74 29.78 -1.30
C ARG A 573 -28.23 29.90 -1.34
N LYS A 574 -27.57 29.40 -2.40
CA LYS A 574 -26.13 29.57 -2.61
C LYS A 574 -25.76 31.06 -2.65
N ASP A 575 -26.50 31.85 -3.43
CA ASP A 575 -26.27 33.30 -3.56
C ASP A 575 -26.44 34.06 -2.24
N MET A 576 -27.47 33.69 -1.45
CA MET A 576 -27.67 34.26 -0.12
C MET A 576 -26.48 33.98 0.82
N VAL A 577 -25.94 32.75 0.82
CA VAL A 577 -24.80 32.39 1.68
C VAL A 577 -23.49 33.01 1.17
N ILE A 578 -23.31 33.14 -0.14
CA ILE A 578 -22.18 33.86 -0.73
C ILE A 578 -22.13 35.31 -0.22
N ILE A 579 -23.28 35.99 -0.07
CA ILE A 579 -23.34 37.35 0.53
C ILE A 579 -22.87 37.35 1.99
N GLN A 580 -23.19 36.31 2.77
CA GLN A 580 -22.70 36.19 4.15
C GLN A 580 -21.19 35.96 4.19
N LEU A 581 -20.66 35.11 3.31
CA LEU A 581 -19.24 34.83 3.21
C LEU A 581 -18.44 36.06 2.75
N LYS A 582 -18.99 36.91 1.88
CA LYS A 582 -18.36 38.20 1.52
C LYS A 582 -18.17 39.11 2.75
N LYS A 583 -19.20 39.21 3.60
CA LYS A 583 -19.11 39.97 4.86
C LYS A 583 -18.10 39.35 5.82
N TYR A 584 -18.05 38.03 5.89
CA TYR A 584 -17.08 37.30 6.69
C TYR A 584 -15.64 37.56 6.24
N CYS A 585 -15.37 37.62 4.93
CA CYS A 585 -14.02 37.84 4.40
C CYS A 585 -13.48 39.25 4.65
N VAL A 586 -14.32 40.26 4.83
CA VAL A 586 -13.90 41.64 5.13
C VAL A 586 -13.83 41.95 6.63
N THR A 587 -14.34 41.05 7.48
CA THR A 587 -14.32 41.25 8.93
C THR A 587 -12.94 40.80 9.46
N PRO A 588 -12.18 41.67 10.15
CA PRO A 588 -10.92 41.28 10.77
C PRO A 588 -11.11 40.10 11.72
N ASP A 589 -10.13 39.20 11.78
CA ASP A 589 -10.12 38.13 12.78
C ASP A 589 -10.09 38.76 14.17
N GLN A 590 -11.21 38.60 14.90
CA GLN A 590 -11.32 38.85 16.34
C GLN A 590 -10.85 37.60 17.08
#